data_AF-A0A3S3SLQ7-F1
#
_entry.id   AF-A0A3S3SLQ7-F1
#
_cell.length_a   1.000
_cell.length_b   1.000
_cell.length_c   1.000
_cell.angle_alpha   90.00
_cell.angle_beta   90.00
_cell.angle_gamma   90.00
#
_symmetry.space_group_name_H-M   'P 1'
#
loop_
_entity.id
_entity.type
_entity.pdbx_description
1 polymer ?
#
loop_
_entity_poly.entity_id
_entity_poly.type
_entity_poly.pdbx_seq_one_letter_code
_entity_poly.pdbx_strand_id
1 'polypeptide(L)'
;MNNWEAKVINEIANLDNILFWHKIVERKGFCINGCINHYPDFLIRTKNDNTLLVEAKGDDRDNSDSARKLKMGRAWAAKAGNAFRYFMVFDGKEVEGAYRLEELLKVVGGL
;
A
#
# COMPACT_ATOMS: atom_id res chain seq x y z
N MET A 1 -8.96 -11.50 -4.81
CA MET A 1 -8.08 -11.11 -3.69
C MET A 1 -7.34 -12.38 -3.36
N ASN A 2 -6.02 -12.38 -3.46
CA ASN A 2 -5.24 -13.59 -3.17
C ASN A 2 -4.95 -13.71 -1.66
N ASN A 3 -4.36 -14.83 -1.25
CA ASN A 3 -4.07 -15.12 0.16
C ASN A 3 -3.15 -14.08 0.82
N TRP A 4 -2.17 -13.56 0.07
CA TRP A 4 -1.25 -12.53 0.57
C TRP A 4 -1.96 -11.18 0.78
N GLU A 5 -2.70 -10.72 -0.22
CA GLU A 5 -3.53 -9.50 -0.12
C GLU A 5 -4.51 -9.60 1.06
N ALA A 6 -5.15 -10.76 1.23
CA ALA A 6 -6.07 -11.01 2.34
C ALA A 6 -5.37 -10.96 3.70
N LYS A 7 -4.17 -11.56 3.83
CA LYS A 7 -3.36 -11.49 5.05
C LYS A 7 -2.96 -10.05 5.38
N VAL A 8 -2.40 -9.32 4.41
CA VAL A 8 -1.98 -7.92 4.59
C VAL A 8 -3.12 -7.06 5.12
N ILE A 9 -4.29 -7.10 4.47
CA ILE A 9 -5.40 -6.24 4.87
C ILE A 9 -6.04 -6.67 6.19
N ASN A 10 -6.07 -7.98 6.49
CA ASN A 10 -6.58 -8.48 7.76
C ASN A 10 -5.74 -7.99 8.94
N GLU A 11 -4.41 -8.07 8.83
CA GLU A 11 -3.52 -7.59 9.90
C GLU A 11 -3.62 -6.07 10.08
N ILE A 12 -3.69 -5.30 8.99
CA ILE A 12 -3.86 -3.85 9.09
C ILE A 12 -5.22 -3.50 9.70
N ALA A 13 -6.30 -4.14 9.26
CA ALA A 13 -7.66 -3.85 9.72
C ALA A 13 -7.88 -4.15 11.21
N ASN A 14 -7.06 -5.04 11.80
CA ASN A 14 -7.08 -5.34 13.23
C ASN A 14 -6.33 -4.32 14.09
N LEU A 15 -5.69 -3.30 13.51
CA LEU A 15 -5.10 -2.22 14.29
C LEU A 15 -6.17 -1.26 14.81
N ASP A 16 -6.09 -0.90 16.10
CA ASP A 16 -7.09 -0.06 16.78
C ASP A 16 -7.26 1.35 16.18
N ASN A 17 -6.26 1.83 15.45
CA ASN A 17 -6.25 3.17 14.85
C ASN A 17 -6.82 3.21 13.42
N ILE A 18 -7.31 2.11 12.87
CA ILE A 18 -7.97 2.11 11.55
C ILE A 18 -9.43 2.55 11.67
N LEU A 19 -9.84 3.46 10.78
CA LEU A 19 -11.22 3.92 10.66
C LEU A 19 -12.00 3.07 9.64
N PHE A 20 -11.44 2.93 8.44
CA PHE A 20 -11.96 2.04 7.40
C PHE A 20 -10.88 1.71 6.38
N TRP A 21 -11.17 0.71 5.55
CA TRP A 21 -10.37 0.40 4.38
C TRP A 21 -11.29 0.10 3.18
N HIS A 22 -10.72 0.21 1.98
CA HIS A 22 -11.39 -0.10 0.74
C HIS A 22 -10.43 -0.83 -0.20
N LYS A 23 -10.89 -1.94 -0.79
CA LYS A 23 -10.16 -2.59 -1.86
C LYS A 23 -10.31 -1.80 -3.16
N ILE A 24 -9.21 -1.44 -3.78
CA ILE A 24 -9.22 -0.81 -5.10
C ILE A 24 -9.28 -1.94 -6.15
N VAL A 25 -10.25 -1.84 -7.06
CA VAL A 25 -10.36 -2.76 -8.19
C VAL A 25 -9.59 -2.17 -9.36
N GLU A 26 -8.63 -2.91 -9.90
CA GLU A 26 -7.83 -2.48 -11.05
C GLU A 26 -8.72 -1.99 -12.20
N ARG A 27 -8.37 -0.86 -12.81
CA ARG A 27 -9.12 -0.20 -13.91
C ARG A 27 -10.52 0.31 -13.56
N LYS A 28 -10.98 0.15 -12.31
CA LYS A 28 -12.32 0.60 -11.87
C LYS A 28 -12.28 1.52 -10.64
N GLY A 29 -11.24 1.42 -9.83
CA GLY A 29 -11.06 2.22 -8.62
C GLY A 29 -10.08 3.38 -8.79
N PHE A 30 -9.58 3.85 -7.66
CA PHE A 30 -8.58 4.91 -7.59
C PHE A 30 -7.32 4.56 -8.39
N CYS A 31 -6.83 5.51 -9.17
CA CYS A 31 -5.66 5.36 -10.02
C CYS A 31 -4.65 6.46 -9.73
N ILE A 32 -3.40 6.09 -9.49
CA ILE A 32 -2.28 7.01 -9.60
C ILE A 32 -1.89 7.04 -11.08
N ASN A 33 -2.23 8.13 -11.76
CA ASN A 33 -1.93 8.34 -13.17
C ASN A 33 -0.57 9.03 -13.32
N GLY A 34 0.32 8.44 -14.12
CA GLY A 34 1.64 8.98 -14.45
C GLY A 34 2.19 8.33 -15.72
N CYS A 35 3.48 8.00 -15.75
CA CYS A 35 4.09 7.28 -16.89
C CYS A 35 3.49 5.88 -17.12
N ILE A 36 2.80 5.34 -16.11
CA ILE A 36 1.95 4.15 -16.16
C ILE A 36 0.67 4.46 -15.38
N ASN A 37 -0.38 3.65 -15.55
CA ASN A 37 -1.53 3.63 -14.64
C ASN A 37 -1.24 2.64 -13.51
N HIS A 38 -1.24 3.10 -12.27
CA HIS A 38 -1.06 2.26 -11.10
C HIS A 38 -2.29 2.28 -10.22
N TYR A 39 -2.78 1.09 -9.89
CA TYR A 39 -3.92 0.86 -9.03
C TYR A 39 -3.42 0.09 -7.81
N PRO A 40 -3.09 0.77 -6.70
CA PRO A 40 -2.70 0.10 -5.46
C PRO A 40 -3.81 -0.85 -5.00
N ASP A 41 -3.50 -1.91 -4.26
CA ASP A 41 -4.52 -2.88 -3.84
C ASP A 41 -5.55 -2.30 -2.85
N PHE A 42 -5.10 -1.42 -1.93
CA PHE A 42 -5.93 -0.90 -0.85
C PHE A 42 -5.78 0.61 -0.64
N LEU A 43 -6.89 1.24 -0.28
CA LEU A 43 -6.96 2.55 0.34
C LEU A 43 -7.38 2.37 1.80
N ILE A 44 -6.65 2.97 2.72
CA ILE A 44 -6.90 2.88 4.17
C ILE A 44 -7.02 4.28 4.75
N ARG A 45 -7.99 4.46 5.65
CA ARG A 45 -8.16 5.67 6.45
C ARG A 45 -7.93 5.34 7.92
N THR A 46 -7.04 6.08 8.56
CA THR A 46 -6.83 6.01 10.02
C THR A 46 -7.77 6.96 10.76
N LYS A 47 -7.98 6.73 12.05
CA LYS A 47 -8.75 7.61 12.94
C LYS A 47 -8.06 8.97 13.15
N ASN A 48 -6.74 9.05 12.98
CA ASN A 48 -5.94 10.27 13.09
C ASN A 48 -5.76 10.99 11.75
N ASP A 49 -6.70 10.83 10.84
CA ASP A 49 -6.75 11.54 9.57
C ASP A 49 -5.60 11.30 8.59
N ASN A 50 -4.88 10.18 8.69
CA ASN A 50 -3.96 9.71 7.63
C ASN A 50 -4.68 8.85 6.58
N THR A 51 -4.35 9.06 5.30
CA THR A 51 -4.80 8.26 4.15
C THR A 51 -3.64 7.50 3.55
N LEU A 52 -3.76 6.18 3.48
CA LEU A 52 -2.69 5.28 3.06
C LEU A 52 -3.11 4.54 1.78
N LEU A 53 -2.20 4.44 0.83
CA LEU A 53 -2.29 3.50 -0.28
C LEU A 53 -1.31 2.35 -0.04
N VAL A 54 -1.79 1.11 -0.16
CA VAL A 54 -0.99 -0.10 0.08
C VAL A 54 -1.05 -1.02 -1.13
N GLU A 55 0.12 -1.40 -1.64
CA GLU A 55 0.32 -2.41 -2.67
C GLU A 55 0.93 -3.68 -2.05
N ALA A 56 0.27 -4.82 -2.21
CA ALA A 56 0.71 -6.12 -1.71
C ALA A 56 1.38 -6.95 -2.83
N LYS A 57 2.65 -7.28 -2.65
CA LYS A 57 3.45 -8.10 -3.56
C LYS A 57 3.69 -9.49 -2.99
N GLY A 58 3.06 -10.50 -3.60
CA GLY A 58 3.37 -11.90 -3.32
C GLY A 58 4.59 -12.38 -4.10
N ASP A 59 5.21 -13.48 -3.66
CA ASP A 59 6.49 -14.00 -4.16
C ASP A 59 6.48 -14.41 -5.66
N ASP A 60 5.31 -14.73 -6.22
CA ASP A 60 5.18 -15.25 -7.60
C ASP A 60 5.17 -14.15 -8.68
N ARG A 61 5.22 -12.85 -8.33
CA ARG A 61 5.09 -11.76 -9.31
C ARG A 61 6.45 -11.21 -9.72
N ASP A 62 6.68 -11.17 -11.04
CA ASP A 62 7.85 -10.52 -11.66
C ASP A 62 8.03 -9.09 -11.12
N ASN A 63 9.21 -8.84 -10.53
CA ASN A 63 9.55 -7.60 -9.85
C ASN A 63 9.97 -6.47 -10.81
N SER A 64 9.97 -6.71 -12.12
CA SER A 64 10.44 -5.78 -13.15
C SER A 64 9.73 -4.41 -13.12
N ASP A 65 8.44 -4.35 -12.78
CA ASP A 65 7.66 -3.09 -12.72
C ASP A 65 7.50 -2.51 -11.29
N SER A 66 7.92 -3.25 -10.26
CA SER A 66 7.76 -2.84 -8.85
C SER A 66 8.48 -1.52 -8.56
N ALA A 67 9.67 -1.29 -9.11
CA ALA A 67 10.43 -0.05 -8.91
C ALA A 67 9.72 1.20 -9.47
N ARG A 68 9.09 1.08 -10.66
CA ARG A 68 8.34 2.17 -11.29
C ARG A 68 7.10 2.52 -10.48
N LYS A 69 6.33 1.51 -10.08
CA LYS A 69 5.15 1.68 -9.22
C LYS A 69 5.51 2.29 -7.87
N LEU A 70 6.59 1.82 -7.23
CA LEU A 70 7.08 2.37 -5.97
C LEU A 70 7.47 3.85 -6.10
N LYS A 71 8.25 4.20 -7.13
CA LYS A 71 8.63 5.60 -7.40
C LYS A 71 7.40 6.48 -7.60
N MET A 72 6.41 6.00 -8.35
CA MET A 72 5.19 6.76 -8.64
C MET A 72 4.30 6.92 -7.40
N GLY A 73 4.13 5.86 -6.59
CA GLY A 73 3.39 5.91 -5.34
C GLY A 73 4.00 6.87 -4.32
N ARG A 74 5.34 6.88 -4.20
CA ARG A 74 6.07 7.85 -3.36
C ARG A 74 5.90 9.29 -3.86
N ALA A 75 5.99 9.51 -5.16
CA ALA A 75 5.77 10.83 -5.75
C ALA A 75 4.35 11.34 -5.48
N TRP A 76 3.34 10.47 -5.62
CA TRP A 76 1.96 10.79 -5.27
C TRP A 76 1.84 11.19 -3.79
N ALA A 77 2.36 10.39 -2.87
CA ALA A 77 2.29 10.70 -1.44
C ALA A 77 2.96 12.04 -1.08
N ALA A 78 4.15 12.30 -1.65
CA ALA A 78 4.88 13.54 -1.44
C ALA A 78 4.13 14.78 -1.97
N LYS A 79 3.32 14.64 -3.03
CA LYS A 79 2.52 15.71 -3.61
C LYS A 79 1.15 15.88 -2.96
N ALA A 80 0.55 14.80 -2.43
CA ALA A 80 -0.75 14.82 -1.78
C ALA A 80 -0.71 15.49 -0.40
N GLY A 81 0.45 15.47 0.27
CA GLY A 81 0.70 16.20 1.51
C GLY A 81 0.93 15.30 2.72
N ASN A 82 1.13 15.92 3.89
CA ASN A 82 1.67 15.26 5.08
C ASN A 82 0.77 14.17 5.69
N ALA A 83 -0.51 14.09 5.32
CA ALA A 83 -1.43 13.06 5.78
C ALA A 83 -1.46 11.83 4.86
N PHE A 84 -0.74 11.84 3.74
CA PHE A 84 -0.77 10.78 2.74
C PHE A 84 0.49 9.92 2.80
N ARG A 85 0.31 8.61 2.73
CA ARG A 85 1.42 7.63 2.69
C ARG A 85 1.18 6.61 1.58
N TYR A 86 2.27 6.10 1.04
CA TYR A 86 2.25 4.99 0.08
C TYR A 86 3.19 3.91 0.59
N PHE A 87 2.69 2.67 0.63
CA PHE A 87 3.45 1.51 1.06
C PHE A 87 3.39 0.42 -0.01
N MET A 88 4.51 -0.26 -0.19
CA MET A 88 4.58 -1.52 -0.93
C MET A 88 5.08 -2.58 0.04
N VAL A 89 4.33 -3.67 0.18
CA VAL A 89 4.58 -4.71 1.17
C VAL A 89 4.80 -6.07 0.52
N PHE A 90 5.88 -6.75 0.89
CA PHE A 90 6.30 -8.02 0.30
C PHE A 90 6.14 -9.18 1.29
N ASP A 91 5.80 -10.36 0.77
CA ASP A 91 5.78 -11.62 1.53
C ASP A 91 7.21 -12.12 1.81
N GLY A 92 8.14 -11.87 0.87
CA GLY A 92 9.55 -12.28 0.94
C GLY A 92 10.57 -11.22 0.52
N LYS A 93 11.31 -11.45 -0.58
CA LYS A 93 12.56 -10.75 -0.95
C LYS A 93 12.41 -9.22 -1.00
N GLU A 94 13.28 -8.54 -0.28
CA GLU A 94 13.34 -7.09 -0.15
C GLU A 94 13.67 -6.40 -1.48
N VAL A 95 12.81 -5.49 -1.89
CA VAL A 95 13.15 -4.43 -2.83
C VAL A 95 13.48 -3.19 -2.01
N GLU A 96 14.57 -2.49 -2.34
CA GLU A 96 14.98 -1.27 -1.63
C GLU A 96 13.81 -0.27 -1.56
N GLY A 97 13.41 0.07 -0.33
CA GLY A 97 12.33 1.00 -0.07
C GLY A 97 10.92 0.39 0.03
N ALA A 98 10.81 -0.93 0.03
CA ALA A 98 9.60 -1.64 0.40
C ALA A 98 9.62 -2.10 1.88
N TYR A 99 8.46 -2.48 2.41
CA TYR A 99 8.30 -2.92 3.80
C TYR A 99 8.02 -4.41 3.87
N ARG A 100 8.51 -5.06 4.94
CA ARG A 100 7.92 -6.31 5.41
C ARG A 100 6.60 -6.03 6.12
N LEU A 101 5.70 -7.01 6.19
CA LEU A 101 4.40 -6.82 6.83
C LEU A 101 4.53 -6.37 8.29
N GLU A 102 5.43 -6.98 9.07
CA GLU A 102 5.64 -6.60 10.48
C GLU A 102 6.11 -5.15 10.66
N GLU A 103 6.95 -4.66 9.75
CA GLU A 103 7.44 -3.28 9.77
C GLU A 103 6.33 -2.30 9.40
N LEU A 104 5.53 -2.67 8.39
CA LEU A 104 4.36 -1.89 8.00
C LEU A 104 3.38 -1.74 9.16
N LEU A 105 3.07 -2.82 9.89
CA LEU A 105 2.13 -2.79 11.01
C LEU A 105 2.61 -1.87 12.13
N LYS A 106 3.92 -1.87 12.44
CA LYS A 106 4.50 -0.94 13.43
C LYS A 106 4.36 0.52 13.00
N VAL A 107 4.64 0.81 11.74
CA VAL A 107 4.52 2.18 11.20
C VAL A 107 3.06 2.62 11.20
N VAL A 108 2.16 1.80 10.64
CA VAL A 108 0.74 2.13 10.52
C VAL A 108 0.09 2.26 11.89
N GLY A 109 0.40 1.39 12.85
CA GLY A 109 -0.13 1.47 14.22
C GLY A 109 0.33 2.72 14.98
N GLY A 110 1.44 3.35 14.55
CA GLY A 110 1.94 4.60 15.12
C GLY A 110 1.43 5.88 14.45
N LEU A 111 0.63 5.77 13.39
CA LEU A 111 -0.02 6.91 12.70
C LEU A 111 -1.32 7.33 13.39
#